data_AF-A0AA48LZ28-F1
#
_entry.id   AF-A0AA48LZ28-F1
#
_cell.length_a   1.000
_cell.length_b   1.000
_cell.length_c   1.000
_cell.angle_alpha   90.00
_cell.angle_beta   90.00
_cell.angle_gamma   90.00
#
_symmetry.space_group_name_H-M   'P 1'
#
loop_
_entity.id
_entity.type
_entity.pdbx_description
1 polymer ?
#
loop_
_entity_poly.entity_id
_entity_poly.type
_entity_poly.pdbx_seq_one_letter_code
_entity_poly.pdbx_strand_id
1 'polypeptide(L)'
;MPVEAWKYKEGEGDGGEHVGVMAQDFKRETGLGDGKSIHVVDALGVAMGAIQELAEKVESLKGGADGDEKPARPRQKAKSIMRRAA
;
A
#
# COMPACT_ATOMS: atom_id res chain seq x y z
N MET A 1 -10.74 3.36 -1.69
CA MET A 1 -10.92 2.68 -0.38
C MET A 1 -10.89 3.74 0.71
N PRO A 2 -12.03 4.05 1.36
CA PRO A 2 -12.04 4.94 2.52
C PRO A 2 -11.37 4.27 3.73
N VAL A 3 -10.75 5.07 4.59
CA VAL A 3 -10.21 4.64 5.89
C VAL A 3 -11.12 5.19 6.97
N GLU A 4 -11.73 4.31 7.75
CA GLU A 4 -12.76 4.66 8.72
C GLU A 4 -12.53 3.89 10.03
N ALA A 5 -13.14 4.37 11.11
CA ALA A 5 -13.24 3.62 12.35
C ALA A 5 -14.40 2.61 12.23
N TRP A 6 -14.14 1.34 12.50
CA TRP A 6 -15.12 0.27 12.38
C TRP A 6 -14.91 -0.80 13.45
N LYS A 7 -15.93 -1.63 13.66
CA LYS A 7 -15.86 -2.80 14.55
C LYS A 7 -16.47 -4.00 13.85
N TYR A 8 -16.01 -5.20 14.22
CA TYR A 8 -16.68 -6.42 13.82
C TYR A 8 -18.10 -6.49 14.42
N LYS A 9 -18.95 -7.32 13.82
CA LYS A 9 -20.26 -7.62 14.37
C LYS A 9 -20.11 -8.33 15.72
N GLU A 10 -21.13 -8.24 16.56
CA GLU A 10 -21.13 -8.91 17.84
C GLU A 10 -20.93 -10.43 17.67
N GLY A 11 -19.98 -11.00 18.42
CA GLY A 11 -19.59 -12.40 18.31
C GLY A 11 -18.62 -12.73 17.16
N GLU A 12 -18.19 -11.75 16.36
CA GLU A 12 -17.19 -11.91 15.31
C GLU A 12 -15.89 -11.13 15.63
N GLY A 13 -14.76 -11.61 15.11
CA GLY A 13 -13.48 -10.92 15.20
C GLY A 13 -12.85 -10.94 16.60
N ASP A 14 -12.14 -9.86 16.94
CA ASP A 14 -11.39 -9.69 18.19
C ASP A 14 -12.10 -8.80 19.23
N GLY A 15 -13.32 -8.34 18.92
CA GLY A 15 -14.11 -7.45 19.78
C GLY A 15 -13.56 -6.02 19.90
N GLY A 16 -12.50 -5.68 19.16
CA GLY A 16 -11.87 -4.37 19.18
C GLY A 16 -12.49 -3.37 18.21
N GLU A 17 -12.22 -2.09 18.45
CA GLU A 17 -12.37 -1.04 17.45
C GLU A 17 -11.11 -0.97 16.58
N HIS A 18 -11.32 -0.88 15.27
CA HIS A 18 -10.28 -0.86 14.26
C HIS A 18 -10.35 0.43 13.46
N VAL A 19 -9.22 0.89 12.95
CA VAL A 19 -9.15 1.98 11.98
C VAL A 19 -8.47 1.44 10.72
N GLY A 20 -9.19 1.47 9.61
CA GLY A 20 -8.68 0.90 8.37
C GLY A 20 -9.71 0.89 7.27
N VAL A 21 -9.32 0.28 6.14
CA VAL A 21 -10.24 0.02 5.04
C VAL A 21 -11.10 -1.20 5.36
N MET A 22 -12.34 -1.20 4.86
CA MET A 22 -13.18 -2.39 4.90
C MET A 22 -12.61 -3.50 4.00
N ALA A 23 -12.70 -4.76 4.42
CA ALA A 23 -12.15 -5.89 3.66
C ALA A 23 -12.78 -6.04 2.26
N GLN A 24 -14.06 -5.70 2.12
CA GLN A 24 -14.76 -5.72 0.83
C GLN A 24 -14.16 -4.69 -0.15
N ASP A 25 -13.85 -3.49 0.35
CA ASP A 25 -13.22 -2.44 -0.45
C ASP A 25 -11.78 -2.81 -0.80
N PHE A 26 -11.03 -3.35 0.15
CA PHE A 26 -9.68 -3.85 -0.09
C PHE A 26 -9.64 -4.85 -1.23
N LYS A 27 -10.54 -5.85 -1.21
CA LYS A 27 -10.65 -6.83 -2.29
C LYS A 27 -11.08 -6.20 -3.61
N ARG A 28 -12.05 -5.29 -3.60
CA ARG A 28 -12.54 -4.65 -4.84
C ARG A 28 -11.45 -3.85 -5.54
N GLU A 29 -10.65 -3.09 -4.79
CA GLU A 29 -9.66 -2.18 -5.39
C GLU A 29 -8.30 -2.86 -5.66
N THR A 30 -7.91 -3.86 -4.85
CA THR A 30 -6.58 -4.51 -4.98
C THR A 30 -6.63 -5.89 -5.64
N GLY A 31 -7.80 -6.54 -5.65
CA GLY A 31 -7.95 -7.94 -6.04
C GLY A 31 -7.39 -8.95 -5.02
N LEU A 32 -6.85 -8.49 -3.88
CA LEU A 32 -6.26 -9.32 -2.83
C LEU A 32 -7.27 -9.63 -1.72
N GLY A 33 -7.05 -10.73 -1.02
CA GLY A 33 -7.87 -11.15 0.12
C GLY A 33 -9.22 -11.79 -0.24
N ASP A 34 -9.97 -12.16 0.79
CA ASP A 34 -11.23 -12.90 0.67
C ASP A 34 -12.48 -12.00 0.72
N GLY A 35 -12.34 -10.75 1.18
CA GLY A 35 -13.42 -9.79 1.36
C GLY A 35 -14.07 -9.85 2.75
N LYS A 36 -13.51 -10.63 3.67
CA LYS A 36 -13.94 -10.76 5.07
C LYS A 36 -12.83 -10.39 6.05
N SER A 37 -11.59 -10.65 5.65
CA SER A 37 -10.39 -10.31 6.40
C SER A 37 -9.36 -9.67 5.47
N ILE A 38 -8.41 -8.95 6.07
CA ILE A 38 -7.27 -8.41 5.35
C ILE A 38 -6.02 -9.04 5.96
N HIS A 39 -5.23 -9.72 5.14
CA HIS A 39 -3.96 -10.24 5.61
C HIS A 39 -2.99 -9.07 5.84
N VAL A 40 -2.40 -8.98 7.04
CA VAL A 40 -1.60 -7.82 7.44
C VAL A 40 -0.41 -7.58 6.50
N VAL A 41 0.20 -8.65 5.98
CA VAL A 41 1.33 -8.55 5.05
C VAL A 41 0.89 -7.89 3.73
N ASP A 42 -0.30 -8.23 3.23
CA ASP A 42 -0.82 -7.66 1.98
C ASP A 42 -1.20 -6.18 2.18
N ALA A 43 -1.83 -5.86 3.32
CA ALA A 43 -2.13 -4.47 3.68
C ALA A 43 -0.87 -3.61 3.74
N LEU A 44 0.20 -4.10 4.38
CA LEU A 44 1.48 -3.41 4.46
C LEU A 44 2.13 -3.27 3.09
N GLY A 45 2.11 -4.30 2.25
CA GLY A 45 2.64 -4.24 0.90
C GLY A 45 1.94 -3.19 0.03
N VAL A 46 0.60 -3.15 0.07
CA VAL A 46 -0.21 -2.15 -0.63
C VAL A 46 0.09 -0.74 -0.11
N ALA A 47 0.16 -0.56 1.20
CA ALA A 47 0.48 0.74 1.81
C ALA A 47 1.88 1.23 1.41
N MET A 48 2.89 0.35 1.45
CA MET A 48 4.26 0.68 1.03
C MET A 48 4.33 1.02 -0.46
N GLY A 49 3.56 0.34 -1.31
CA GLY A 49 3.44 0.66 -2.74
C GLY A 49 2.82 2.05 -2.96
N ALA A 50 1.71 2.33 -2.27
CA ALA A 50 1.03 3.63 -2.36
C ALA A 50 1.93 4.78 -1.86
N ILE A 51 2.71 4.57 -0.81
CA ILE A 51 3.68 5.56 -0.30
C ILE A 51 4.79 5.83 -1.33
N GLN A 52 5.30 4.79 -2.00
CA GLN A 52 6.30 4.94 -3.06
C GLN A 52 5.75 5.77 -4.23
N GLU A 53 4.55 5.45 -4.70
CA GLU A 53 3.89 6.20 -5.77
C GLU A 53 3.61 7.65 -5.36
N LEU A 54 3.20 7.88 -4.11
CA LEU A 54 3.01 9.23 -3.57
C LEU A 54 4.32 10.02 -3.55
N ALA A 55 5.42 9.39 -3.12
CA ALA A 55 6.74 10.03 -3.11
C ALA A 55 7.17 10.43 -4.53
N GLU A 56 7.00 9.56 -5.52
CA GLU A 56 7.28 9.88 -6.93
C GLU A 56 6.44 11.07 -7.44
N LYS A 57 5.15 11.12 -7.09
CA LYS A 57 4.28 12.25 -7.43
C LYS A 57 4.72 13.55 -6.76
N VAL A 58 5.08 13.51 -5.48
CA VAL A 58 5.55 14.70 -4.74
C VAL A 58 6.85 15.23 -5.36
N GLU A 59 7.81 14.37 -5.70
CA GLU A 59 9.05 14.78 -6.37
C GLU A 59 8.78 15.35 -7.76
N SER A 60 7.84 14.77 -8.52
CA SER A 60 7.43 15.33 -9.81
C SER A 60 6.78 16.71 -9.70
N LEU A 61 6.03 16.98 -8.63
CA LEU A 61 5.41 18.28 -8.38
C LEU A 61 6.45 19.31 -7.93
N LYS A 62 7.38 18.91 -7.05
CA LYS A 62 8.50 19.77 -6.59
C LYS A 62 9.46 20.12 -7.72
N GLY A 63 9.80 19.18 -8.60
CA GLY A 63 10.61 19.45 -9.79
C GLY A 63 9.97 20.43 -10.78
N GLY A 64 8.67 20.70 -10.65
CA GLY A 64 7.97 21.78 -11.36
C GLY A 64 7.89 23.11 -10.58
N ALA A 65 8.24 23.12 -9.29
CA ALA A 65 8.11 24.28 -8.39
C ALA A 65 9.48 24.83 -7.92
N ASP A 66 10.53 24.02 -7.88
CA ASP A 66 11.85 24.42 -7.42
C ASP A 66 12.91 24.02 -8.46
N GLY A 67 13.43 25.03 -9.17
CA GLY A 67 14.75 24.92 -9.77
C GLY A 67 15.79 24.78 -8.66
N ASP A 68 16.79 23.92 -8.89
CA ASP A 68 17.98 23.72 -8.05
C ASP A 68 17.79 22.97 -6.71
N GLU A 69 17.52 21.66 -6.76
CA GLU A 69 18.28 20.73 -5.91
C GLU A 69 18.54 19.40 -6.64
N LYS A 70 19.81 18.97 -6.62
CA LYS A 70 20.40 17.89 -7.41
C LYS A 70 19.61 16.57 -7.27
N PRO A 71 19.27 15.86 -8.35
CA PRO A 71 18.46 14.65 -8.26
C PRO A 71 19.20 13.56 -7.47
N ALA A 72 18.55 13.08 -6.41
CA ALA A 72 18.96 11.88 -5.71
C ALA A 72 18.99 10.71 -6.72
N ARG A 73 20.14 10.01 -6.77
CA ARG A 73 20.46 8.98 -7.76
C ARG A 73 19.28 8.03 -8.01
N PRO A 74 19.02 7.65 -9.27
CA PRO A 74 17.94 6.72 -9.59
C PRO A 74 18.18 5.41 -8.84
N ARG A 75 17.17 4.98 -8.06
CA ARG A 75 17.16 3.66 -7.43
C ARG A 75 17.34 2.63 -8.56
N GLN A 76 18.50 1.98 -8.61
CA GLN A 76 18.72 0.88 -9.54
C GLN A 76 17.62 -0.16 -9.29
N LYS A 77 16.75 -0.37 -10.28
CA LYS A 77 15.77 -1.46 -10.25
C LYS A 77 16.51 -2.74 -9.88
N ALA A 78 16.11 -3.39 -8.79
CA ALA A 78 16.72 -4.61 -8.31
C ALA A 78 16.74 -5.62 -9.47
N LYS A 79 17.95 -5.88 -9.98
CA LYS A 79 18.16 -6.85 -11.04
C LYS A 79 17.83 -8.23 -10.50
N SER A 80 16.82 -8.86 -11.10
CA SER A 80 16.76 -10.30 -11.40
C SER A 80 17.22 -11.25 -10.29
N ILE A 81 16.26 -11.78 -9.52
CA ILE A 81 16.38 -13.09 -8.90
C ILE A 81 15.36 -14.02 -9.57
N MET A 82 15.56 -14.23 -10.87
CA MET A 82 15.06 -15.42 -11.54
C MET A 82 16.24 -15.99 -12.34
N ARG A 83 17.03 -16.83 -11.66
CA ARG A 83 17.97 -17.74 -12.31
C ARG A 83 17.74 -19.14 -11.73
N ARG A 84 16.98 -19.90 -12.51
CA ARG A 84 17.06 -21.35 -12.76
C ARG A 84 17.49 -22.24 -11.59
N ALA A 85 16.55 -23.03 -11.08
CA ALA A 85 16.88 -24.39 -10.68
C ALA A 85 16.72 -25.29 -11.91
N ALA A 86 17.79 -25.99 -12.25
CA ALA A 86 17.80 -27.12 -13.18
C ALA A 86 17.40 -28.38 -12.43
#